data_AF-A0A4Q2UQR3-F1
#
_entry.id   AF-A0A4Q2UQR3-F1
#
_cell.length_a   1.000
_cell.length_b   1.000
_cell.length_c   1.000
_cell.angle_alpha   90.00
_cell.angle_beta   90.00
_cell.angle_gamma   90.00
#
_symmetry.space_group_name_H-M   'P 1'
#
loop_
_entity.id
_entity.type
_entity.pdbx_description
1 polymer ?
#
loop_
_entity_poly.entity_id
_entity_poly.type
_entity_poly.pdbx_seq_one_letter_code
_entity_poly.pdbx_strand_id
1 'polypeptide(L)'
;MLEHYRFGLARLLLGLYLAVLTNGVVFRHAHRLADGTIICHAHPYKSSPGTQFPTHAHSRDELIWLDAFANALYTDAAPVAWLALLLTVFFLTGPSVPRPIARPESVHVAFRHRGPPCV
;
A
#
# COMPACT_ATOMS: atom_id res chain seq x y z
N MET A 1 -10.32 5.54 34.85
CA MET A 1 -10.43 6.37 33.63
C MET A 1 -9.37 5.99 32.57
N LEU A 2 -8.07 6.04 32.89
CA LEU A 2 -6.99 5.70 31.95
C LEU A 2 -7.08 4.28 31.36
N GLU A 3 -7.44 3.27 32.14
CA GLU A 3 -7.60 1.89 31.63
C GLU A 3 -8.71 1.76 30.60
N HIS A 4 -9.83 2.50 30.77
CA HIS A 4 -10.94 2.44 29.82
C HIS A 4 -10.53 3.02 28.46
N TYR A 5 -9.72 4.09 28.45
CA TYR A 5 -9.13 4.62 27.22
C TYR A 5 -8.15 3.65 26.57
N ARG A 6 -7.32 2.96 27.37
CA ARG A 6 -6.38 1.94 26.86
C ARG A 6 -7.12 0.78 26.21
N PHE A 7 -8.15 0.24 26.86
CA PHE A 7 -8.96 -0.84 26.29
C PHE A 7 -9.80 -0.38 25.10
N GLY A 8 -10.30 0.86 25.11
CA GLY A 8 -10.99 1.46 23.97
C GLY A 8 -10.08 1.56 22.75
N LEU A 9 -8.87 2.11 22.93
CA LEU A 9 -7.87 2.22 21.87
C LEU A 9 -7.46 0.83 21.36
N ALA A 10 -7.21 -0.12 22.26
CA ALA A 10 -6.84 -1.49 21.88
C ALA A 10 -7.92 -2.15 21.01
N ARG A 11 -9.20 -2.01 21.37
CA ARG A 11 -10.32 -2.54 20.57
C ARG A 11 -10.44 -1.85 19.22
N LEU A 12 -10.26 -0.53 19.17
CA LEU A 12 -10.28 0.23 17.92
C LEU A 12 -9.15 -0.24 16.99
N LEU A 13 -7.92 -0.33 17.50
CA LEU A 13 -6.76 -0.80 16.73
C LEU A 13 -6.94 -2.25 16.27
N LEU A 14 -7.50 -3.12 17.12
CA LEU A 14 -7.82 -4.49 16.75
C LEU A 14 -8.86 -4.53 15.63
N GLY A 15 -9.94 -3.75 15.74
CA GLY A 15 -10.96 -3.66 14.70
C GLY A 15 -10.41 -3.15 13.37
N LEU A 16 -9.57 -2.11 13.42
CA LEU A 16 -8.86 -1.58 12.25
C LEU A 16 -7.94 -2.63 11.62
N TYR A 17 -7.17 -3.35 12.44
CA TYR A 17 -6.28 -4.40 11.97
C TYR A 17 -7.04 -5.53 11.26
N LEU A 18 -8.14 -6.02 11.86
CA LEU A 18 -8.99 -7.04 11.25
C LEU A 18 -9.65 -6.55 9.95
N ALA A 19 -10.07 -5.29 9.88
CA ALA A 19 -10.62 -4.71 8.66
C ALA A 19 -9.57 -4.65 7.54
N VAL A 20 -8.34 -4.21 7.85
CA VAL A 20 -7.22 -4.17 6.90
C VAL A 20 -6.85 -5.58 6.41
N LEU A 21 -6.80 -6.57 7.31
CA LEU A 21 -6.57 -7.97 6.94
C LEU A 21 -7.67 -8.50 6.02
N THR A 22 -8.93 -8.29 6.39
CA THR A 22 -10.08 -8.73 5.59
C THR A 22 -10.04 -8.11 4.20
N ASN A 23 -9.73 -6.82 4.11
CA ASN A 23 -9.55 -6.13 2.84
C ASN A 23 -8.43 -6.75 1.99
N GLY A 24 -7.29 -7.06 2.62
CA GLY A 24 -6.14 -7.70 1.98
C GLY A 24 -6.38 -9.15 1.54
N VAL A 25 -7.49 -9.77 1.92
CA VAL A 25 -7.90 -11.10 1.45
C VAL A 25 -9.04 -11.00 0.44
N VAL A 26 -10.11 -10.28 0.78
CA VAL A 26 -11.36 -10.26 0.00
C VAL A 26 -11.27 -9.40 -1.26
N PHE A 27 -10.55 -8.27 -1.19
CA PHE A 27 -10.47 -7.30 -2.29
C PHE A 27 -9.10 -7.28 -2.97
N ARG A 28 -8.24 -8.25 -2.64
CA ARG A 28 -6.92 -8.38 -3.23
C ARG A 28 -7.00 -8.91 -4.65
N HIS A 29 -6.23 -8.31 -5.53
CA HIS A 29 -6.09 -8.71 -6.92
C HIS A 29 -4.68 -8.40 -7.41
N ALA A 30 -4.37 -8.82 -8.64
CA ALA A 30 -3.04 -8.71 -9.22
C ALA A 30 -3.05 -7.83 -10.48
N HIS A 31 -1.92 -7.19 -10.74
CA HIS A 31 -1.57 -6.57 -12.01
C HIS A 31 -0.29 -7.20 -12.53
N ARG A 32 -0.17 -7.33 -13.86
CA ARG A 32 1.05 -7.76 -14.53
C ARG A 32 1.61 -6.58 -15.31
N LEU A 33 2.82 -6.17 -14.98
CA LEU A 33 3.54 -5.10 -15.67
C LEU A 33 4.11 -5.57 -17.01
N ALA A 34 4.52 -4.61 -17.86
CA ALA A 34 5.15 -4.84 -19.16
C ALA A 34 6.35 -5.83 -19.10
N ASP A 35 7.11 -5.78 -18.00
CA ASP A 35 8.28 -6.62 -17.78
C ASP A 35 7.96 -8.00 -17.17
N GLY A 36 6.67 -8.35 -17.04
CA GLY A 36 6.19 -9.60 -16.44
C GLY A 36 6.13 -9.61 -14.92
N THR A 37 6.52 -8.52 -14.25
CA THR A 37 6.41 -8.39 -12.78
C THR A 37 4.94 -8.43 -12.37
N ILE A 38 4.63 -9.25 -11.36
CA ILE A 38 3.30 -9.35 -10.78
C ILE A 38 3.26 -8.49 -9.51
N ILE A 39 2.28 -7.61 -9.44
CA ILE A 39 2.03 -6.70 -8.33
C ILE A 39 0.66 -7.02 -7.76
N CYS A 40 0.51 -7.10 -6.44
CA CYS A 40 -0.75 -7.46 -5.81
C CYS A 40 -1.19 -6.43 -4.78
N HIS A 41 -2.35 -5.81 -4.99
CA HIS A 41 -2.91 -4.83 -4.05
C HIS A 41 -4.41 -5.05 -3.81
N ALA A 42 -4.96 -4.35 -2.82
CA ALA A 42 -6.37 -4.40 -2.45
C ALA A 42 -6.98 -3.00 -2.38
N HIS A 43 -8.23 -2.85 -2.83
CA HIS A 43 -8.99 -1.60 -2.71
C HIS A 43 -10.00 -1.69 -1.55
N PRO A 44 -10.24 -0.60 -0.80
CA PRO A 44 -11.20 -0.58 0.32
C PRO A 44 -12.65 -0.99 -0.05
N TYR A 45 -13.00 -0.93 -1.34
CA TYR A 45 -14.30 -1.29 -1.89
C TYR A 45 -14.18 -1.53 -3.40
N LYS A 46 -14.95 -2.48 -3.97
CA LYS A 46 -15.04 -2.66 -5.43
C LYS A 46 -16.52 -2.68 -5.85
N SER A 47 -16.89 -1.81 -6.80
CA SER A 47 -18.23 -1.76 -7.40
C SER A 47 -18.40 -2.72 -8.60
N SER A 48 -17.35 -3.43 -9.02
CA SER A 48 -17.44 -4.36 -10.16
C SER A 48 -16.40 -5.49 -10.05
N PRO A 49 -16.76 -6.74 -10.40
CA PRO A 49 -15.82 -7.85 -10.52
C PRO A 49 -14.95 -7.63 -11.77
N GLY A 50 -13.97 -6.74 -11.67
CA GLY A 50 -12.96 -6.56 -12.70
C GLY A 50 -12.09 -7.81 -12.81
N THR A 51 -11.73 -8.16 -14.06
CA THR A 51 -10.88 -9.29 -14.46
C THR A 51 -9.58 -9.36 -13.63
N GLN A 52 -8.93 -10.54 -13.61
CA GLN A 52 -7.65 -10.74 -12.90
C GLN A 52 -6.52 -9.83 -13.43
N PHE A 53 -6.70 -9.18 -14.58
CA PHE A 53 -5.78 -8.20 -15.15
C PHE A 53 -6.58 -6.97 -15.64
N PRO A 54 -7.04 -6.10 -14.72
CA PRO A 54 -7.78 -4.92 -15.10
C PRO A 54 -6.86 -3.91 -15.80
N THR A 55 -7.34 -3.27 -16.87
CA THR A 55 -6.65 -2.15 -17.55
C THR A 55 -6.81 -0.80 -16.80
N HIS A 56 -7.13 -0.83 -15.51
CA HIS A 56 -7.43 0.38 -14.74
C HIS A 56 -6.20 1.26 -14.49
N ALA A 57 -6.49 2.55 -14.24
CA ALA A 57 -5.64 3.72 -14.37
C ALA A 57 -4.61 3.94 -13.24
N HIS A 58 -3.68 3.01 -13.07
CA HIS A 58 -2.55 3.22 -12.17
C HIS A 58 -1.24 3.36 -12.93
N SER A 59 -0.43 4.33 -12.53
CA SER A 59 0.95 4.41 -13.00
C SER A 59 1.77 3.23 -12.43
N ARG A 60 2.90 2.88 -13.08
CA ARG A 60 3.82 1.86 -12.57
C ARG A 60 4.23 2.15 -11.12
N ASP A 61 4.52 3.42 -10.81
CA ASP A 61 4.95 3.80 -9.47
C ASP A 61 3.85 3.65 -8.44
N GLU A 62 2.64 4.01 -8.80
CA GLU A 62 1.46 3.83 -7.94
C GLU A 62 1.22 2.36 -7.63
N LEU A 63 1.33 1.48 -8.63
CA LEU A 63 1.20 0.03 -8.44
C LEU A 63 2.26 -0.52 -7.47
N ILE A 64 3.52 -0.08 -7.59
CA ILE A 64 4.60 -0.54 -6.70
C ILE A 64 4.37 -0.06 -5.25
N TRP A 65 3.90 1.18 -5.06
CA TRP A 65 3.55 1.67 -3.73
C TRP A 65 2.36 0.92 -3.13
N LEU A 66 1.31 0.68 -3.92
CA LEU A 66 0.13 -0.07 -3.46
C LEU A 66 0.49 -1.50 -3.02
N ASP A 67 1.40 -2.15 -3.72
CA ASP A 67 1.92 -3.46 -3.32
C ASP A 67 2.75 -3.40 -2.04
N ALA A 68 3.61 -2.38 -1.88
CA ALA A 68 4.34 -2.19 -0.61
C ALA A 68 3.38 -2.00 0.57
N PHE A 69 2.31 -1.21 0.43
CA PHE A 69 1.31 -1.02 1.48
C PHE A 69 0.49 -2.28 1.75
N ALA A 70 0.03 -2.97 0.70
CA ALA A 70 -0.74 -4.21 0.83
C ALA A 70 0.07 -5.34 1.50
N ASN A 71 1.39 -5.28 1.37
CA ASN A 71 2.30 -6.28 1.91
C ASN A 71 3.05 -5.83 3.18
N ALA A 72 2.82 -4.62 3.68
CA ALA A 72 3.56 -4.05 4.82
C ALA A 72 3.54 -4.93 6.07
N LEU A 73 2.51 -5.76 6.23
CA LEU A 73 2.36 -6.71 7.34
C LEU A 73 3.12 -8.03 7.14
N TYR A 74 3.54 -8.34 5.91
CA TYR A 74 4.12 -9.63 5.52
C TYR A 74 5.58 -9.56 5.06
N THR A 75 6.14 -8.35 4.93
CA THR A 75 7.54 -8.10 4.52
C THR A 75 8.23 -7.20 5.53
N ASP A 76 9.52 -6.90 5.32
CA ASP A 76 10.17 -5.79 6.02
C ASP A 76 9.30 -4.53 5.89
N ALA A 77 8.73 -4.10 7.01
CA ALA A 77 7.84 -2.95 7.10
C ALA A 77 8.63 -1.63 7.08
N ALA A 78 9.97 -1.68 7.17
CA ALA A 78 10.83 -0.50 7.22
C ALA A 78 10.52 0.52 6.11
N PRO A 79 10.39 0.16 4.82
CA PRO A 79 10.14 1.15 3.76
C PRO A 79 8.83 1.91 3.96
N VAL A 80 7.78 1.24 4.42
CA VAL A 80 6.45 1.82 4.66
C VAL A 80 6.45 2.64 5.95
N ALA A 81 7.05 2.12 7.02
CA ALA A 81 7.13 2.80 8.31
C ALA A 81 7.98 4.08 8.23
N TRP A 82 9.13 4.03 7.55
CA TRP A 82 9.99 5.19 7.36
C TRP A 82 9.34 6.24 6.47
N LEU A 83 8.68 5.85 5.36
CA LEU A 83 7.97 6.82 4.52
C LEU A 83 6.82 7.49 5.30
N ALA A 84 6.00 6.72 6.00
CA ALA A 84 4.89 7.26 6.79
C ALA A 84 5.39 8.24 7.88
N LEU A 85 6.48 7.89 8.55
CA LEU A 85 7.13 8.77 9.52
C LEU A 85 7.67 10.04 8.86
N LEU A 86 8.37 9.93 7.73
CA LEU A 86 8.90 11.08 6.98
C LEU A 86 7.79 12.01 6.50
N LEU A 87 6.67 11.47 6.01
CA LEU A 87 5.50 12.25 5.61
C LEU A 87 4.86 12.94 6.82
N THR A 88 4.72 12.22 7.93
CA THR A 88 4.15 12.78 9.17
C THR A 88 5.02 13.93 9.69
N VAL A 89 6.34 13.76 9.74
CA VAL A 89 7.28 14.83 10.08
C VAL A 89 7.16 15.97 9.06
N PHE A 90 7.17 15.67 7.77
CA PHE A 90 7.03 16.68 6.70
C PHE A 90 5.77 17.54 6.84
N PHE A 91 4.61 16.93 7.12
CA PHE A 91 3.35 17.66 7.31
C PHE A 91 3.27 18.40 8.65
N LEU A 92 3.94 17.90 9.70
CA LEU A 92 3.96 18.53 11.02
C LEU A 92 5.01 19.65 11.14
N THR A 93 6.08 19.62 10.33
CA THR A 93 7.21 20.57 10.42
C THR A 93 7.41 21.42 9.17
N GLY A 94 6.49 21.38 8.22
CA GLY A 94 6.72 21.91 6.86
C GLY A 94 7.14 23.39 6.81
N PRO A 95 8.27 23.73 6.16
CA PRO A 95 8.58 25.12 5.78
C PRO A 95 7.90 25.51 4.45
N SER A 96 7.57 26.79 4.32
CA SER A 96 6.86 27.46 3.19
C SER A 96 7.63 27.54 1.86
N VAL A 97 8.61 26.66 1.62
CA VAL A 97 9.52 26.78 0.47
C VAL A 97 9.04 25.88 -0.68
N PRO A 98 8.85 26.41 -1.91
CA PRO A 98 8.52 25.59 -3.06
C PRO A 98 9.71 24.68 -3.37
N ARG A 99 9.49 23.37 -3.34
CA ARG A 99 10.52 22.37 -3.58
C ARG A 99 10.32 21.71 -4.95
N PRO A 100 11.42 21.42 -5.67
CA PRO A 100 11.35 20.68 -6.91
C PRO A 100 10.71 19.32 -6.66
N ILE A 101 9.75 18.95 -7.50
CA ILE A 101 9.06 17.67 -7.47
C ILE A 101 10.08 16.62 -7.94
N ALA A 102 10.90 16.11 -7.01
CA ALA A 102 11.60 14.86 -7.23
C ALA A 102 10.50 13.78 -7.32
N ARG A 103 10.39 13.11 -8.46
CA ARG A 103 9.58 11.89 -8.59
C ARG A 103 10.51 10.72 -8.28
N PRO A 104 10.55 10.20 -7.04
CA PRO A 104 11.29 8.99 -6.78
C PRO A 104 10.69 7.87 -7.64
N GLU A 105 11.48 7.31 -8.55
CA GLU A 105 11.11 6.05 -9.20
C GLU A 105 11.02 4.98 -8.13
N SER A 106 9.88 4.29 -8.09
CA SER A 106 9.65 3.26 -7.10
C SER A 106 10.40 1.99 -7.50
N VAL A 107 11.18 1.43 -6.57
CA VAL A 107 11.82 0.13 -6.74
C VAL A 107 10.91 -0.93 -6.15
N HIS A 108 10.55 -1.94 -6.95
CA HIS A 108 9.77 -3.08 -6.46
C HIS A 108 10.66 -4.02 -5.64
N VAL A 109 10.45 -4.04 -4.31
CA VAL A 109 11.28 -4.80 -3.35
C VAL A 109 10.52 -5.98 -2.74
N ALA A 110 9.21 -5.86 -2.53
CA ALA A 110 8.37 -6.87 -1.88
C ALA A 110 7.86 -7.93 -2.86
N PHE A 111 7.85 -9.21 -2.45
CA PHE A 111 7.23 -10.35 -3.17
C PHE A 111 7.42 -10.36 -4.69
N ARG A 112 8.68 -10.43 -5.14
CA ARG A 112 9.06 -10.46 -6.57
C ARG A 112 8.58 -11.73 -7.27
N HIS A 113 7.31 -11.76 -7.63
CA HIS A 113 6.74 -12.78 -8.48
C HIS A 113 6.80 -12.31 -9.94
N ARG A 114 7.17 -13.21 -10.85
CA ARG A 114 7.11 -12.96 -12.29
C ARG A 114 6.25 -14.00 -12.97
N GLY A 115 5.32 -13.51 -13.78
CA GLY A 115 4.67 -14.32 -14.80
C GLY A 115 5.49 -14.30 -16.09
N PRO A 116 5.03 -15.02 -17.13
CA PRO A 116 5.59 -14.85 -18.47
C PRO A 116 5.52 -13.36 -18.90
N PRO A 117 6.49 -12.85 -19.69
CA PRO A 117 6.44 -11.48 -20.22
C PRO A 117 5.10 -11.21 -20.90
N CYS A 118 4.50 -10.04 -20.74
CA CYS A 118 3.34 -9.70 -21.57
C CYS A 118 3.82 -9.22 -22.93
N VAL A 119 3.16 -9.75 -23.97
CA VAL A 119 3.26 -9.31 -25.35
C VAL A 119 2.61 -7.96 -25.53
#